data_AF-A0A940AVM1-F1
#
_entry.id   AF-A0A940AVM1-F1
#
_cell.length_a   1.000
_cell.length_b   1.000
_cell.length_c   1.000
_cell.angle_alpha   90.00
_cell.angle_beta   90.00
_cell.angle_gamma   90.00
#
_symmetry.space_group_name_H-M   'P 1'
#
loop_
_entity.id
_entity.type
_entity.pdbx_description
1 polymer ?
#
loop_
_entity_poly.entity_id
_entity_poly.type
_entity_poly.pdbx_seq_one_letter_code
_entity_poly.pdbx_strand_id
1 'polypeptide(L)'
;MFAKIIGICATIFIIGKFAGIGGEQVKYFTDIAKITLTQHEVNSIAHQIYGMTIIDGRIPDRSDEDWAAYIRANMKADIPGRDSAKDYWDKFYNVHEVDTVPGLSREGFVVRSCGPDTLENTDDDIISGFEYNE
;
A
#
# COMPACT_ATOMS: atom_id res chain seq x y z
N MET A 1 22.54 2.60 -33.90
CA MET A 1 21.55 3.55 -34.46
C MET A 1 20.13 2.96 -34.55
N PHE A 2 19.96 1.63 -34.62
CA PHE A 2 18.65 0.95 -34.68
C PHE A 2 17.82 0.98 -33.37
N ALA A 3 18.45 1.00 -32.19
CA ALA A 3 17.72 1.02 -30.91
C ALA A 3 16.92 2.32 -30.65
N LYS A 4 17.30 3.44 -31.29
CA LYS A 4 16.59 4.72 -31.13
C LYS A 4 15.29 4.79 -31.95
N ILE A 5 15.18 4.00 -33.03
CA ILE A 5 13.99 3.96 -33.89
C ILE A 5 12.89 3.10 -33.24
N ILE A 6 13.27 2.00 -32.58
CA ILE A 6 12.34 1.14 -31.84
C ILE A 6 11.70 1.89 -30.67
N GLY A 7 12.47 2.72 -29.96
CA GLY A 7 11.95 3.56 -28.87
C GLY A 7 10.89 4.56 -29.36
N ILE A 8 11.10 5.20 -30.51
CA ILE A 8 10.15 6.16 -31.08
C ILE A 8 8.88 5.45 -31.60
N CYS A 9 9.01 4.27 -32.21
CA CYS A 9 7.87 3.47 -32.64
C CYS A 9 7.03 2.98 -31.45
N ALA A 10 7.64 2.61 -30.32
CA ALA A 10 6.92 2.23 -29.11
C ALA A 10 6.16 3.43 -28.50
N THR A 11 6.77 4.61 -28.44
CA THR A 11 6.10 5.82 -27.94
C THR A 11 4.96 6.26 -28.85
N ILE A 12 5.11 6.17 -30.18
CA ILE A 12 4.06 6.50 -31.15
C ILE A 12 2.92 5.46 -31.12
N PHE A 13 3.22 4.17 -30.89
CA PHE A 13 2.19 3.14 -30.74
C PHE A 13 1.38 3.32 -29.44
N ILE A 14 2.04 3.75 -28.37
CA ILE A 14 1.42 4.09 -27.10
C ILE A 14 0.54 5.34 -27.25
N ILE A 15 1.05 6.42 -27.85
CA ILE A 15 0.30 7.67 -28.09
C ILE A 15 -0.87 7.46 -29.07
N GLY A 16 -0.70 6.62 -30.10
CA GLY A 16 -1.73 6.29 -31.08
C GLY A 16 -2.86 5.41 -30.52
N LYS A 17 -2.58 4.56 -29.52
CA LYS A 17 -3.63 3.81 -28.80
C LYS A 17 -4.37 4.67 -27.77
N PHE A 18 -3.73 5.67 -27.17
CA PHE A 18 -4.40 6.57 -26.21
C PHE A 18 -5.47 7.48 -26.83
N ALA A 19 -5.49 7.66 -28.16
CA ALA A 19 -6.54 8.41 -28.84
C ALA A 19 -7.91 7.69 -28.86
N GLY A 20 -7.98 6.42 -28.44
CA GLY A 20 -9.22 5.61 -28.39
C GLY A 20 -9.52 4.96 -27.05
N ILE A 21 -8.71 5.22 -26.02
CA ILE A 21 -8.90 4.69 -24.66
C ILE A 21 -9.75 5.72 -23.91
N GLY A 22 -11.05 5.45 -23.77
CA GLY A 22 -11.97 6.32 -23.03
C GLY A 22 -11.49 6.54 -21.59
N GLY A 23 -11.89 7.65 -20.96
CA GLY A 23 -11.47 8.01 -19.60
C GLY A 23 -11.66 6.91 -18.55
N GLU A 24 -12.63 6.01 -18.76
CA GLU A 24 -12.88 4.84 -17.91
C GLU A 24 -11.71 3.84 -17.91
N GLN A 25 -11.07 3.61 -19.05
CA GLN A 25 -9.92 2.69 -19.13
C GLN A 25 -8.67 3.29 -18.48
N VAL A 26 -8.46 4.61 -18.60
CA VAL A 26 -7.38 5.31 -17.88
C VAL A 26 -7.60 5.24 -16.37
N LYS A 27 -8.83 5.45 -15.92
CA LYS A 27 -9.21 5.30 -14.50
C LYS A 27 -8.92 3.88 -14.01
N TYR A 28 -9.37 2.87 -14.75
CA TYR A 28 -9.14 1.46 -14.41
C TYR A 28 -7.65 1.12 -14.21
N PHE A 29 -6.78 1.51 -15.16
CA PHE A 29 -5.33 1.27 -15.01
C PHE A 29 -4.71 2.07 -13.87
N THR A 30 -5.20 3.28 -13.62
CA THR A 30 -4.75 4.11 -12.49
C THR A 30 -5.11 3.44 -11.17
N ASP A 31 -6.33 2.91 -11.04
CA ASP A 31 -6.79 2.23 -9.83
C ASP A 31 -5.99 0.95 -9.57
N ILE A 32 -5.71 0.14 -10.60
CA ILE A 32 -4.82 -1.03 -10.47
C ILE A 32 -3.43 -0.63 -9.99
N ALA A 33 -2.85 0.43 -10.56
CA ALA A 33 -1.53 0.89 -10.17
C ALA A 33 -1.52 1.35 -8.70
N LYS A 34 -2.54 2.10 -8.27
CA LYS A 34 -2.69 2.52 -6.87
C LYS A 34 -2.82 1.34 -5.92
N ILE A 35 -3.67 0.35 -6.25
CA ILE A 35 -3.84 -0.86 -5.43
C ILE A 35 -2.51 -1.61 -5.32
N THR A 36 -1.81 -1.80 -6.44
CA THR A 36 -0.51 -2.51 -6.45
C THR A 36 0.55 -1.80 -5.61
N LEU A 37 0.66 -0.48 -5.74
CA LEU A 37 1.59 0.33 -4.95
C LEU A 37 1.22 0.32 -3.46
N THR A 38 -0.07 0.44 -3.15
CA THR A 38 -0.56 0.38 -1.76
C THR A 38 -0.28 -0.98 -1.14
N GLN A 39 -0.49 -2.08 -1.85
CA GLN A 39 -0.14 -3.42 -1.35
C GLN A 39 1.35 -3.52 -1.01
N HIS A 40 2.23 -2.99 -1.86
CA HIS A 40 3.67 -2.98 -1.57
C HIS A 40 4.00 -2.15 -0.32
N GLU A 41 3.35 -1.00 -0.14
CA GLU A 41 3.54 -0.16 1.04
C GLU A 41 3.01 -0.81 2.32
N VAL A 42 1.80 -1.36 2.29
CA VAL A 42 1.20 -2.09 3.41
C VAL A 42 2.08 -3.28 3.81
N ASN A 43 2.59 -4.04 2.84
CA ASN A 43 3.56 -5.11 3.10
C ASN A 43 4.85 -4.58 3.75
N SER A 44 5.39 -3.47 3.25
CA SER A 44 6.64 -2.89 3.76
C SER A 44 6.49 -2.39 5.19
N ILE A 45 5.38 -1.69 5.49
CA ILE A 45 5.05 -1.22 6.84
C ILE A 45 4.89 -2.41 7.79
N ALA A 46 4.15 -3.44 7.37
CA ALA A 46 3.97 -4.64 8.19
C ALA A 46 5.30 -5.32 8.53
N HIS A 47 6.23 -5.43 7.56
CA HIS A 47 7.57 -6.00 7.81
C HIS A 47 8.40 -5.15 8.78
N GLN A 48 8.32 -3.82 8.68
CA GLN A 48 9.02 -2.92 9.60
C GLN A 48 8.51 -3.08 11.04
N ILE A 49 7.18 -3.14 11.21
CA ILE A 49 6.53 -3.34 12.51
C ILE A 49 6.84 -4.73 13.05
N TYR A 50 6.81 -5.78 12.21
CA TYR A 50 7.19 -7.13 12.61
C TYR A 50 8.61 -7.18 13.19
N GLY A 51 9.55 -6.41 12.62
CA GLY A 51 10.90 -6.25 13.18
C GLY A 51 10.91 -5.77 14.64
N MET A 52 9.94 -4.94 15.06
CA MET A 52 9.76 -4.54 16.46
C MET A 52 9.26 -5.70 17.33
N THR A 53 8.31 -6.47 16.81
CA THR A 53 7.71 -7.61 17.54
C THR A 53 8.71 -8.73 17.83
N ILE A 54 9.77 -8.87 17.02
CA ILE A 54 10.86 -9.82 17.29
C ILE A 54 11.57 -9.50 18.62
N ILE A 55 11.61 -8.22 19.01
CA ILE A 55 12.29 -7.76 20.23
C ILE A 55 11.31 -7.75 21.42
N ASP A 56 10.12 -7.18 21.22
CA ASP A 56 9.17 -6.89 22.31
C ASP A 56 8.03 -7.93 22.44
N GLY A 57 7.98 -8.92 21.55
CA GLY A 57 6.97 -9.98 21.50
C GLY A 57 5.63 -9.55 20.88
N ARG A 58 5.19 -8.30 21.13
CA ARG A 58 3.96 -7.72 20.58
C ARG A 58 4.17 -6.33 20.02
N ILE A 59 3.19 -5.82 19.28
CA ILE A 59 3.22 -4.40 18.91
C ILE A 59 2.86 -3.56 20.14
N PRO A 60 3.45 -2.37 20.32
CA PRO A 60 3.02 -1.46 21.36
C PRO A 60 1.61 -0.93 21.06
N ASP A 61 0.82 -0.73 22.12
CA ASP A 61 -0.41 0.04 22.03
C ASP A 61 -0.06 1.50 21.72
N ARG A 62 -0.63 2.03 20.63
CA ARG A 62 -0.33 3.34 20.06
C ARG A 62 -1.59 3.93 19.47
N SER A 63 -1.74 5.25 19.59
CA SER A 63 -2.78 5.97 18.87
C SER A 63 -2.55 5.93 17.36
N ASP A 64 -3.61 6.17 16.59
CA ASP A 64 -3.52 6.27 15.12
C ASP A 64 -2.52 7.36 14.70
N GLU A 65 -2.47 8.49 15.43
CA GLU A 65 -1.50 9.55 15.21
C GLU A 65 -0.05 9.09 15.46
N ASP A 66 0.19 8.29 16.51
CA ASP A 66 1.52 7.75 16.81
C ASP A 66 1.97 6.73 15.76
N TRP A 67 1.05 5.90 15.28
CA TRP A 67 1.31 5.01 14.15
C TRP A 67 1.62 5.80 12.87
N ALA A 68 0.84 6.83 12.56
CA ALA A 68 1.10 7.69 11.43
C ALA A 68 2.47 8.39 11.55
N ALA A 69 2.85 8.87 12.74
CA ALA A 69 4.17 9.44 12.97
C ALA A 69 5.30 8.41 12.78
N TYR A 70 5.12 7.19 13.29
CA TYR A 70 6.06 6.09 13.09
C TYR A 70 6.22 5.74 11.60
N ILE A 71 5.12 5.62 10.86
CA ILE A 71 5.15 5.31 9.43
C ILE A 71 5.86 6.42 8.67
N ARG A 72 5.57 7.70 8.94
CA ARG A 72 6.29 8.83 8.30
C ARG A 72 7.80 8.78 8.52
N ALA A 73 8.23 8.41 9.73
CA ALA A 73 9.63 8.39 10.09
C ALA A 73 10.40 7.23 9.40
N ASN A 74 9.74 6.11 9.14
CA ASN A 74 10.39 4.88 8.64
C ASN A 74 10.12 4.61 7.15
N MET A 75 8.96 5.02 6.64
CA MET A 75 8.63 5.01 5.22
C MET A 75 9.02 6.36 4.62
N LYS A 76 10.20 6.40 3.98
CA LYS A 76 10.58 7.58 3.19
C LYS A 76 9.64 7.69 2.00
N ALA A 77 9.01 8.84 1.82
CA ALA A 77 8.23 9.11 0.61
C ALA A 77 9.21 9.43 -0.54
N ASP A 78 9.23 8.59 -1.58
CA ASP A 78 9.99 8.87 -2.80
C ASP A 78 9.33 9.96 -3.68
N ILE A 79 8.07 10.29 -3.39
CA ILE A 79 7.27 11.28 -4.13
C ILE A 79 7.23 12.59 -3.33
N PRO A 80 7.75 13.71 -3.88
CA PRO A 80 7.68 15.01 -3.22
C PRO A 80 6.24 15.41 -2.88
N GLY A 81 6.01 15.82 -1.63
CA GLY A 81 4.72 16.31 -1.14
C GLY A 81 3.71 15.23 -0.75
N ARG A 82 4.06 13.95 -0.85
CA ARG A 82 3.22 12.85 -0.37
C ARG A 82 3.49 12.58 1.12
N ASP A 83 2.42 12.45 1.90
CA ASP A 83 2.47 11.92 3.27
C ASP A 83 2.56 10.39 3.21
N SER A 84 3.69 9.81 3.64
CA SER A 84 3.91 8.35 3.61
C SER A 84 3.09 7.58 4.63
N ALA A 85 2.46 8.25 5.60
CA ALA A 85 1.48 7.61 6.48
C ALA A 85 0.10 7.44 5.85
N LYS A 86 -0.12 8.02 4.67
CA LYS A 86 -1.38 7.92 3.95
C LYS A 86 -1.26 7.09 2.69
N ASP A 87 -2.33 6.39 2.34
CA ASP A 87 -2.46 5.64 1.09
C ASP A 87 -2.70 6.57 -0.13
N TYR A 88 -2.95 5.97 -1.29
CA TYR A 88 -3.20 6.70 -2.54
C TYR A 88 -4.62 7.29 -2.66
N TRP A 89 -5.41 7.17 -1.60
CA TRP A 89 -6.76 7.75 -1.42
C TRP A 89 -6.82 8.72 -0.22
N ASP A 90 -5.65 9.16 0.28
CA ASP A 90 -5.48 10.14 1.35
C ASP A 90 -6.04 9.68 2.72
N LYS A 91 -6.15 8.37 2.93
CA LYS A 91 -6.49 7.76 4.22
C LYS A 91 -5.24 7.27 4.94
N PHE A 92 -5.24 7.39 6.27
CA PHE A 92 -4.15 6.86 7.07
C PHE A 92 -4.15 5.34 7.03
N TYR A 93 -2.94 4.76 7.04
CA TYR A 93 -2.80 3.34 7.31
C TYR A 93 -3.14 3.06 8.76
N ASN A 94 -3.97 2.05 9.00
CA ASN A 94 -4.35 1.61 10.35
C ASN A 94 -3.53 0.40 10.75
N VAL A 95 -3.07 0.37 12.01
CA VAL A 95 -2.33 -0.75 12.60
C VAL A 95 -3.07 -1.20 13.85
N HIS A 96 -3.46 -2.46 13.91
CA HIS A 96 -4.17 -3.01 15.06
C HIS A 96 -3.83 -4.48 15.28
N GLU A 97 -3.87 -4.89 16.55
CA GLU A 97 -3.88 -6.31 16.92
C GLU A 97 -5.19 -6.95 16.45
N VAL A 98 -5.12 -8.23 16.09
CA VAL A 98 -6.26 -9.03 15.68
C VAL A 98 -6.18 -10.42 16.28
N ASP A 99 -7.31 -10.96 16.71
CA ASP A 99 -7.42 -12.34 17.21
C ASP A 99 -7.03 -13.37 16.13
N THR A 100 -7.21 -13.02 14.85
CA THR A 100 -6.83 -13.87 13.72
C THR A 100 -6.39 -13.01 12.54
N VAL A 101 -5.13 -13.18 12.12
CA VAL A 101 -4.61 -12.51 10.93
C VAL A 101 -5.30 -13.08 9.67
N PRO A 102 -5.81 -12.25 8.74
CA PRO A 102 -6.47 -12.75 7.53
C PRO A 102 -5.59 -13.73 6.74
N GLY A 103 -6.16 -14.90 6.40
CA GLY A 103 -5.45 -15.98 5.71
C GLY A 103 -4.56 -16.85 6.62
N LEU A 104 -4.51 -16.54 7.91
CA LEU A 104 -3.74 -17.24 8.93
C LEU A 104 -4.67 -17.65 10.10
N SER A 105 -4.14 -18.28 11.15
CA SER A 105 -4.96 -18.96 12.17
C SER A 105 -4.67 -18.55 13.61
N ARG A 106 -3.76 -17.60 13.81
CA ARG A 106 -3.35 -17.13 15.13
C ARG A 106 -3.48 -15.63 15.27
N GLU A 107 -3.40 -15.20 16.53
CA GLU A 107 -3.33 -13.81 16.91
C GLU A 107 -2.08 -13.16 16.32
N GLY A 108 -2.21 -11.88 16.00
CA GLY A 108 -1.13 -11.10 15.43
C GLY A 108 -1.53 -9.66 15.30
N PHE A 109 -0.96 -9.00 14.29
CA PHE A 109 -1.38 -7.67 13.91
C PHE A 109 -1.55 -7.55 12.40
N VAL A 110 -2.30 -6.54 11.99
CA VAL A 110 -2.45 -6.18 10.59
C VAL A 110 -2.16 -4.69 10.40
N VAL A 111 -1.65 -4.40 9.21
CA VAL A 111 -1.61 -3.07 8.62
C VAL A 111 -2.66 -3.04 7.52
N ARG A 112 -3.48 -1.99 7.49
CA ARG A 112 -4.61 -1.85 6.59
C ARG A 112 -4.62 -0.50 5.89
N SER A 113 -4.96 -0.50 4.60
CA SER A 113 -5.54 0.65 3.89
C SER A 113 -6.99 0.33 3.52
N CYS A 114 -7.87 1.32 3.63
CA CYS A 114 -9.28 1.22 3.23
C CYS A 114 -9.47 1.14 1.71
N GLY A 115 -8.40 1.27 0.92
CA GLY A 115 -8.46 1.16 -0.52
C GLY A 115 -9.39 2.20 -1.18
N PRO A 116 -9.95 1.87 -2.36
CA PRO A 116 -10.66 2.82 -3.20
C PRO A 116 -12.03 3.30 -2.70
N ASP A 117 -12.75 2.51 -1.91
CA ASP A 117 -14.04 2.91 -1.36
C ASP A 117 -13.88 3.79 -0.09
N THR A 118 -12.68 3.80 0.49
CA THR A 118 -12.30 4.55 1.69
C THR A 118 -13.07 4.16 2.95
N LEU A 119 -13.72 2.99 2.92
CA LEU A 119 -14.46 2.41 4.03
C LEU A 119 -13.64 1.28 4.65
N GLU A 120 -13.73 1.12 5.97
CA GLU A 120 -13.06 0.01 6.64
C GLU A 120 -13.93 -1.25 6.64
N ASN A 121 -13.27 -2.41 6.60
CA ASN A 121 -13.88 -3.74 6.66
C ASN A 121 -14.71 -4.07 5.43
N THR A 122 -14.21 -3.68 4.25
CA THR A 122 -14.80 -4.01 2.95
C THR A 122 -13.86 -4.86 2.11
N ASP A 123 -14.35 -5.40 1.00
CA ASP A 123 -13.53 -6.20 0.06
C ASP A 123 -12.45 -5.36 -0.65
N ASP A 124 -12.53 -4.03 -0.55
CA ASP A 124 -11.56 -3.09 -1.09
C ASP A 124 -10.38 -2.84 -0.13
N ASP A 125 -10.46 -3.35 1.12
CA ASP A 125 -9.38 -3.25 2.09
C ASP A 125 -8.11 -3.97 1.58
N ILE A 126 -6.98 -3.26 1.66
CA ILE A 126 -5.66 -3.79 1.33
C ILE A 126 -4.93 -4.08 2.64
N ILE A 127 -4.70 -5.36 2.93
CA ILE A 127 -4.24 -5.83 4.24
C ILE A 127 -2.93 -6.62 4.11
N SER A 128 -2.02 -6.43 5.07
CA SER A 128 -0.89 -7.32 5.35
C SER A 128 -0.70 -7.45 6.84
N GLY A 129 -0.35 -8.63 7.33
CA GLY A 129 -0.15 -8.87 8.76
C GLY A 129 0.80 -10.01 9.04
N PHE A 130 1.16 -10.14 10.31
CA PHE A 130 2.01 -11.22 10.83
C PHE A 130 1.41 -11.79 12.10
N GLU A 131 1.46 -13.11 12.25
CA GLU A 131 1.16 -13.79 13.51
C GLU A 131 2.26 -13.50 14.54
N TYR A 132 1.91 -13.49 15.82
CA TYR A 132 2.90 -13.51 16.89
C TYR A 132 3.53 -14.90 17.01
N ASN A 133 4.84 -14.94 17.20
CA ASN A 133 5.53 -16.17 17.55
C ASN A 133 5.33 -16.41 19.05
N GLU A 134 4.40 -17.30 19.39
CA GLU A 134 4.29 -17.88 20.74
C GLU A 134 5.45 -18.85 21.04
#